data_AF-A0A3D8LB10-F1
#
_entry.id   AF-A0A3D8LB10-F1
#
_cell.length_a   1.000
_cell.length_b   1.000
_cell.length_c   1.000
_cell.angle_alpha   90.00
_cell.angle_beta   90.00
_cell.angle_gamma   90.00
#
_symmetry.space_group_name_H-M   'P 1'
#
loop_
_entity.id
_entity.type
_entity.pdbx_description
1 polymer ?
#
loop_
_entity_poly.entity_id
_entity_poly.type
_entity_poly.pdbx_seq_one_letter_code
_entity_poly.pdbx_strand_id
1 'polypeptide(L)' 'MEANKIKNILIQRIQAINDEAFLNALKVLTDAKVENDKYKLSPFEQEKIKKAREQHANGETFSQEEVQRDVDSWLKSA' A
#
# COMPACT_ATOMS: atom_id res chain seq x y z
N MET A 1 1.34 21.06 24.69
CA MET A 1 0.48 20.81 25.87
C MET A 1 -0.99 20.71 25.51
N GLU A 2 -1.58 21.69 24.81
CA GLU A 2 -3.02 21.68 24.48
C GLU A 2 -3.45 20.54 23.54
N ALA A 3 -2.65 20.21 22.51
CA ALA A 3 -2.96 19.12 21.59
C ALA A 3 -3.13 17.74 22.28
N ASN A 4 -2.35 17.47 23.34
CA ASN A 4 -2.44 16.20 24.07
C ASN A 4 -3.72 16.12 24.92
N LYS A 5 -4.18 17.24 25.48
CA LYS A 5 -5.47 17.30 26.19
C LYS A 5 -6.61 16.99 25.24
N ILE A 6 -6.62 17.58 24.05
CA ILE A 6 -7.63 17.34 23.01
C ILE A 6 -7.65 15.87 22.61
N LYS A 7 -6.47 15.26 22.38
CA LYS A 7 -6.36 13.82 22.08
C LYS A 7 -6.97 12.94 23.17
N ASN A 8 -6.65 13.21 24.43
CA ASN A 8 -7.16 12.42 25.55
C ASN A 8 -8.70 12.50 25.65
N ILE A 9 -9.26 13.69 25.48
CA ILE A 9 -10.72 13.89 25.47
C ILE A 9 -11.38 13.12 24.32
N LEU A 10 -10.78 13.14 23.13
CA LEU A 10 -11.30 12.41 21.97
C LEU A 10 -11.25 10.90 22.20
N ILE A 11 -10.16 10.37 22.74
CA ILE A 11 -10.03 8.93 23.07
C ILE A 11 -11.13 8.50 24.03
N GLN A 12 -11.32 9.25 25.13
CA GLN A 12 -12.37 8.95 26.11
C GLN A 12 -13.78 8.96 25.49
N ARG A 13 -14.06 9.92 24.61
CA ARG A 13 -15.35 9.99 23.91
C ARG A 13 -15.55 8.82 22.95
N ILE A 14 -14.51 8.45 22.20
CA ILE A 14 -14.56 7.33 21.26
C ILE A 14 -14.83 6.01 21.98
N GLN A 15 -14.17 5.79 23.13
CA GLN A 15 -14.36 4.59 23.95
C GLN A 15 -15.80 4.42 24.47
N ALA A 16 -16.57 5.51 24.57
CA ALA A 16 -17.96 5.48 25.04
C ALA A 16 -18.99 5.26 23.91
N ILE A 17 -18.57 5.23 22.64
CA ILE A 17 -19.46 5.04 21.49
C ILE A 17 -19.62 3.55 21.21
N ASN A 18 -20.87 3.08 21.14
CA ASN A 18 -21.22 1.72 20.71
C ASN A 18 -21.83 1.69 19.29
N ASP A 19 -22.09 2.85 18.68
CA ASP A 19 -22.64 2.97 17.33
C ASP A 19 -21.55 2.71 16.28
N GLU A 20 -21.63 1.56 15.61
CA GLU A 20 -20.70 1.14 14.58
C GLU A 20 -20.67 2.10 13.37
N ALA A 21 -21.82 2.62 12.94
CA ALA A 21 -21.90 3.52 11.80
C ALA A 21 -21.16 4.83 12.11
N PHE A 22 -21.30 5.33 13.34
CA PHE A 22 -20.59 6.51 13.79
C PHE A 22 -19.08 6.28 13.96
N LEU A 23 -18.68 5.13 14.50
CA LEU A 23 -17.26 4.73 14.57
C LEU A 23 -16.63 4.61 13.17
N ASN A 24 -17.35 4.04 12.21
CA ASN A 24 -16.90 3.95 10.82
C ASN A 24 -16.73 5.32 10.17
N ALA A 25 -17.64 6.28 10.43
CA ALA A 25 -17.47 7.65 9.95
C ALA A 25 -16.23 8.33 10.54
N LEU A 26 -15.95 8.13 11.84
CA LEU A 26 -14.75 8.65 12.49
C LEU A 26 -13.47 8.05 11.90
N LYS A 27 -13.48 6.73 11.64
CA LYS A 27 -12.37 6.02 11.00
C LYS A 27 -12.02 6.62 9.64
N VAL A 28 -13.02 6.84 8.77
CA VAL A 28 -12.79 7.44 7.44
C VAL A 28 -12.16 8.84 7.56
N LEU A 29 -12.65 9.68 8.48
CA LEU A 29 -12.11 11.02 8.69
C LEU A 29 -10.67 11.03 9.21
N THR A 30 -10.29 10.05 10.04
CA THR A 30 -8.93 9.92 10.54
C THR A 30 -7.99 9.33 9.50
N ASP A 31 -8.44 8.31 8.75
CA ASP A 31 -7.65 7.63 7.71
C ASP A 31 -7.30 8.60 6.57
N ALA A 32 -8.25 9.43 6.11
CA ALA A 32 -8.04 10.44 5.08
C ALA A 32 -6.99 11.51 5.46
N LYS A 33 -6.73 11.71 6.76
CA LYS A 33 -5.67 12.62 7.23
C LYS A 33 -4.29 11.95 7.30
N VAL A 34 -4.23 10.62 7.40
CA VAL A 34 -2.98 9.84 7.39
C VAL A 34 -2.42 9.69 5.97
N GLU A 35 -3.29 9.68 4.95
CA GLU A 35 -2.91 9.55 3.53
C GLU A 35 -2.08 10.71 2.94
N ASN A 36 -1.76 11.77 3.70
CA ASN A 36 -0.90 12.83 3.19
C ASN A 36 0.58 12.41 3.03
N ASP A 37 0.99 11.29 3.61
CA ASP A 37 2.27 10.68 3.26
C ASP A 37 2.08 9.82 2.01
N LYS A 38 2.21 10.47 0.84
CA LYS A 38 2.36 9.77 -0.45
C LYS A 38 3.33 8.62 -0.27
N TYR A 39 2.93 7.42 -0.65
CA TYR A 39 3.78 6.24 -0.58
C TYR A 39 5.14 6.53 -1.22
N LYS A 40 6.21 6.40 -0.41
CA LYS A 40 7.59 6.64 -0.83
C LYS A 40 8.22 5.31 -1.18
N LEU A 41 8.60 5.16 -2.45
CA LEU A 41 9.34 4.01 -2.92
C LEU A 41 10.67 3.91 -2.16
N SER A 42 10.95 2.73 -1.61
CA SER A 42 12.26 2.36 -1.10
C SER A 42 13.32 2.36 -2.22
N PRO A 43 14.63 2.43 -1.89
CA PRO A 43 15.69 2.34 -2.89
C PRO A 43 15.58 1.08 -3.78
N PHE A 44 15.21 -0.06 -3.18
CA PHE A 44 14.99 -1.32 -3.89
C PHE A 44 13.87 -1.21 -4.92
N GLU A 45 12.73 -0.63 -4.54
CA GLU A 45 11.58 -0.47 -5.45
C GLU A 45 11.89 0.52 -6.58
N GLN A 46 12.62 1.61 -6.27
CA GLN A 46 13.08 2.56 -7.28
C GLN A 46 14.00 1.89 -8.31
N GLU A 47 14.94 1.07 -7.85
CA GLU A 47 15.84 0.32 -8.74
C GLU A 47 15.09 -0.69 -9.61
N LYS A 48 14.15 -1.45 -9.02
CA LYS A 48 13.30 -2.39 -9.76
C LYS A 48 12.50 -1.70 -10.86
N ILE A 49 11.88 -0.55 -10.55
CA ILE A 49 11.12 0.22 -11.53
C ILE A 49 12.05 0.78 -12.62
N LYS A 50 13.23 1.30 -12.26
CA LYS A 50 14.22 1.77 -13.23
C LYS A 50 14.61 0.66 -14.20
N LYS A 51 14.98 -0.51 -13.69
CA LYS A 51 15.36 -1.66 -14.51
C LYS A 51 14.21 -2.11 -15.41
N ALA A 52 12.99 -2.22 -14.89
CA ALA A 52 11.83 -2.60 -15.69
C ALA A 52 11.57 -1.62 -16.86
N ARG A 53 11.75 -0.32 -16.63
CA ARG A 53 11.63 0.71 -17.68
C ARG A 53 12.72 0.59 -18.75
N GLU A 54 13.96 0.33 -18.33
CA GLU A 54 15.08 0.10 -19.26
C GLU A 54 14.85 -1.16 -20.11
N GLN A 55 14.43 -2.26 -19.48
CA GLN A 55 14.09 -3.51 -20.17
C GLN A 55 12.98 -3.30 -21.20
N HIS A 56 11.91 -2.60 -20.82
CA HIS A 56 10.82 -2.28 -21.74
C HIS A 56 11.30 -1.42 -22.92
N ALA A 57 12.11 -0.39 -22.67
CA ALA A 57 12.67 0.45 -23.73
C ALA A 57 13.58 -0.31 -24.70
N ASN A 58 14.30 -1.33 -24.21
CA ASN A 58 15.18 -2.18 -25.01
C ASN A 58 14.44 -3.34 -25.71
N GLY A 59 13.13 -3.49 -25.50
CA GLY A 59 12.38 -4.65 -26.00
C GLY A 59 12.71 -5.97 -25.29
N GLU A 60 13.32 -5.91 -24.10
CA GLU A 60 13.60 -7.05 -23.23
C GLU A 60 12.32 -7.47 -22.47
N THR A 61 11.24 -7.66 -23.21
CA THR A 61 9.93 -8.06 -22.70
C THR A 61 9.59 -9.45 -23.21
N PHE A 62 8.90 -10.21 -22.37
CA PHE A 62 8.40 -11.53 -22.75
C PHE A 62 6.92 -11.44 -23.06
N SER A 63 6.48 -12.18 -24.08
CA SER A 63 5.08 -12.46 -24.34
C SER A 63 4.49 -13.36 -23.24
N GLN A 64 3.17 -13.34 -23.13
CA GLN A 64 2.46 -14.20 -22.18
C GLN A 64 2.76 -15.68 -22.44
N GLU A 65 2.89 -16.08 -23.69
CA GLU A 65 3.17 -17.44 -24.13
C GLU A 65 4.61 -17.88 -23.80
N GLU A 66 5.57 -16.97 -23.80
CA GLU A 66 6.94 -17.23 -23.33
C GLU A 66 6.96 -17.45 -21.82
N VAL A 67 6.33 -16.54 -21.07
CA VAL A 67 6.27 -16.66 -19.61
C VAL A 67 5.57 -17.95 -19.18
N GLN A 68 4.45 -18.32 -19.83
CA GLN A 68 3.73 -19.54 -19.49
C GLN A 68 4.57 -20.80 -19.73
N ARG A 69 5.32 -20.86 -20.83
CA ARG A 69 6.22 -21.99 -21.12
C ARG A 69 7.32 -22.14 -20.07
N ASP A 70 7.90 -21.03 -19.61
CA ASP A 70 8.93 -21.05 -18.58
C ASP A 70 8.37 -21.54 -17.24
N VAL A 71 7.19 -21.06 -16.85
CA VAL A 71 6.49 -21.51 -15.63
C VAL A 71 6.18 -23.01 -15.70
N ASP A 72 5.65 -23.49 -16.83
CA ASP A 72 5.35 -24.91 -17.02
C ASP A 72 6.61 -25.78 -16.95
N SER A 73 7.75 -25.25 -17.43
CA SER A 73 9.06 -25.92 -17.36
C SER A 73 9.57 -26.03 -15.92
N TRP A 74 9.44 -24.96 -15.13
CA TRP A 74 9.84 -24.95 -13.73
C TRP A 74 9.01 -25.92 -12.89
N LEU A 75 7.70 -25.96 -13.11
CA LEU A 75 6.79 -26.87 -12.38
C LEU A 75 7.05 -28.35 -12.70
N LYS A 76 7.59 -28.67 -13.88
CA LYS A 76 7.99 -30.05 -14.24
C LYS A 76 9.35 -30.45 -13.69
N SER A 77 10.16 -29.47 -13.30
CA SER A 77 11.51 -29.67 -12.79
C SER A 77 11.58 -29.66 -11.25
N ALA A 78 10.43 -29.46 -10.59
CA ALA A 78 10.24 -29.50 -9.14
C ALA A 78 9.63 -30.84 -8.70
#